data_AF-R6TVN2-F1
#
_entry.id   AF-R6TVN2-F1
#
_cell.length_a   1.000
_cell.length_b   1.000
_cell.length_c   1.000
_cell.angle_alpha   90.00
_cell.angle_beta   90.00
_cell.angle_gamma   90.00
#
_symmetry.space_group_name_H-M   'P 1'
#
loop_
_entity.id
_entity.type
_entity.pdbx_description
1 polymer ?
#
loop_
_entity_poly.entity_id
_entity_poly.type
_entity_poly.pdbx_seq_one_letter_code
_entity_poly.pdbx_strand_id
1 'polypeptide(L)'
;MATVFYRPQALETIARRTLSEYDPMYLNGSPRAVPIETIIEKTFGLRIEYQYLTNDARELGRMIYDSGITTYYNREIMDYALMRVEGGTMLIEAAFLEDEKSYGRLRFTFVELPKAPKARLLTIGDCKPYGLCSA
;
A
#
# COMPACT_ATOMS: atom_id res chain seq x y z
N MET A 1 -8.32 -5.66 -20.21
CA MET A 1 -7.15 -5.09 -19.49
C MET A 1 -5.91 -5.78 -20.02
N ALA A 2 -4.94 -5.04 -20.59
CA ALA A 2 -3.66 -5.61 -20.97
C ALA A 2 -2.80 -5.76 -19.70
N THR A 3 -2.43 -6.99 -19.35
CA THR A 3 -1.52 -7.26 -18.23
C THR A 3 -0.11 -6.83 -18.65
N VAL A 4 0.43 -5.82 -17.99
CA VAL A 4 1.80 -5.35 -18.22
C VAL A 4 2.75 -6.20 -17.40
N PHE A 5 3.52 -7.06 -18.07
CA PHE A 5 4.56 -7.86 -17.42
C PHE A 5 5.86 -7.05 -17.35
N TYR A 6 6.30 -6.70 -16.14
CA TYR A 6 7.60 -6.08 -15.94
C TYR A 6 8.69 -7.14 -15.83
N ARG A 7 9.81 -6.93 -16.53
CA ARG A 7 11.03 -7.73 -16.28
C ARG A 7 11.53 -7.46 -14.85
N PRO A 8 12.10 -8.44 -14.15
CA PRO A 8 12.65 -8.24 -12.81
C PRO A 8 13.62 -7.05 -12.71
N GLN A 9 14.44 -6.86 -13.75
CA GLN A 9 15.37 -5.72 -13.87
C GLN A 9 14.66 -4.36 -13.87
N ALA A 10 13.46 -4.29 -14.44
CA ALA A 10 12.67 -3.06 -14.45
C ALA A 10 12.10 -2.76 -13.05
N LEU A 11 11.61 -3.77 -12.34
CA LEU A 11 11.13 -3.63 -10.96
C LEU A 11 12.26 -3.17 -10.01
N GLU A 12 13.43 -3.80 -10.12
CA GLU A 12 14.64 -3.41 -9.38
C GLU A 12 15.05 -1.97 -9.66
N THR A 13 14.94 -1.53 -10.92
CA THR A 13 15.26 -0.15 -11.32
C THR A 13 14.27 0.85 -10.71
N ILE A 14 12.99 0.51 -10.70
CA ILE A 14 11.93 1.34 -10.11
C ILE A 14 12.14 1.42 -8.59
N ALA A 15 12.36 0.29 -7.91
CA ALA A 15 12.60 0.25 -6.49
C ALA A 15 13.83 1.08 -6.08
N ARG A 16 14.97 0.92 -6.79
CA ARG A 16 16.17 1.72 -6.55
C ARG A 16 15.93 3.21 -6.75
N ARG A 17 15.18 3.58 -7.78
CA ARG A 17 14.84 4.97 -8.07
C ARG A 17 13.98 5.57 -6.97
N THR A 18 12.91 4.89 -6.56
CA THR A 18 12.04 5.33 -5.47
C THR A 18 12.80 5.52 -4.16
N LEU A 19 13.69 4.57 -3.81
CA LEU A 19 14.52 4.69 -2.61
C LEU A 19 15.52 5.85 -2.72
N SER A 20 16.13 6.05 -3.90
CA SER A 20 17.05 7.17 -4.14
C SER A 20 16.36 8.52 -4.08
N GLU A 21 15.13 8.62 -4.58
CA GLU A 21 14.31 9.83 -4.53
C GLU A 21 13.93 10.19 -3.08
N TYR A 22 13.76 9.20 -2.21
CA TYR A 22 13.52 9.42 -0.79
C TYR A 22 14.81 9.77 -0.02
N ASP A 23 15.80 8.86 -0.03
CA ASP A 23 17.11 9.07 0.61
C ASP A 23 18.16 8.14 -0.04
N PRO A 24 19.20 8.67 -0.72
CA PRO A 24 20.21 7.86 -1.40
C PRO A 24 21.06 7.00 -0.43
N MET A 25 21.04 7.27 0.88
CA MET A 25 21.71 6.45 1.89
C MET A 25 21.11 5.04 2.00
N TYR A 26 19.88 4.81 1.54
CA TYR A 26 19.31 3.46 1.49
C TYR A 26 20.01 2.55 0.47
N LEU A 27 20.71 3.11 -0.51
CA LEU A 27 21.49 2.34 -1.49
C LEU A 27 22.98 2.28 -1.18
N ASN A 28 23.53 3.36 -0.61
CA ASN A 28 24.99 3.53 -0.44
C ASN A 28 25.45 3.44 1.03
N GLY A 29 24.53 3.40 1.99
CA GLY A 29 24.81 3.45 3.42
C GLY A 29 24.68 2.10 4.12
N SER A 30 24.63 2.14 5.45
CA SER A 30 24.40 0.95 6.27
C SER A 30 22.94 0.46 6.16
N PRO A 31 22.70 -0.86 6.22
CA PRO A 31 21.35 -1.41 6.23
C PRO A 31 20.52 -0.82 7.37
N ARG A 32 19.36 -0.26 7.02
CA ARG A 32 18.43 0.38 7.96
C ARG A 32 16.99 0.11 7.55
N ALA A 33 16.07 0.21 8.50
CA ALA A 33 14.65 0.02 8.23
C ALA A 33 14.14 1.08 7.24
N VAL A 34 13.37 0.63 6.25
CA VAL A 34 12.69 1.51 5.28
C VAL A 34 11.39 2.03 5.90
N PRO A 35 11.19 3.36 6.01
CA PRO A 35 9.95 3.97 6.50
C PRO A 35 8.94 4.01 5.35
N ILE A 36 8.13 2.97 5.23
CA ILE A 36 7.23 2.77 4.09
C ILE A 36 6.10 3.81 4.10
N GLU A 37 5.55 4.08 5.28
CA GLU A 37 4.49 5.07 5.52
C GLU A 37 4.94 6.46 5.04
N THR A 38 6.14 6.88 5.45
CA THR A 38 6.71 8.18 5.06
C THR A 38 6.96 8.27 3.55
N ILE A 39 7.38 7.18 2.90
CA ILE A 39 7.59 7.16 1.45
C ILE A 39 6.26 7.30 0.71
N ILE A 40 5.21 6.61 1.16
CA ILE A 40 3.86 6.70 0.59
C ILE A 40 3.33 8.14 0.68
N GLU A 41 3.46 8.78 1.85
CA GLU A 41 2.97 10.13 2.05
C GLU A 41 3.82 11.19 1.35
N LYS A 42 5.16 11.11 1.45
CA LYS A 42 6.05 12.17 0.95
C LYS A 42 6.49 11.99 -0.49
N THR A 43 6.77 10.76 -0.92
CA THR A 43 7.26 10.48 -2.28
C THR A 43 6.10 10.29 -3.25
N PHE A 44 5.04 9.59 -2.82
CA PHE A 44 3.87 9.33 -3.69
C PHE A 44 2.73 10.31 -3.49
N GLY A 45 2.73 11.10 -2.41
CA GLY A 45 1.66 12.07 -2.13
C GLY A 45 0.32 11.41 -1.81
N LEU A 46 0.33 10.17 -1.33
CA LEU A 46 -0.88 9.44 -0.94
C LEU A 46 -1.19 9.68 0.54
N ARG A 47 -2.47 9.65 0.89
CA ARG A 47 -2.93 9.77 2.29
C ARG A 47 -3.19 8.39 2.85
N ILE A 48 -2.73 8.10 4.07
CA ILE A 48 -3.03 6.84 4.75
C ILE A 48 -4.08 7.10 5.83
N GLU A 49 -5.17 6.35 5.82
CA GLU A 49 -6.20 6.40 6.86
C GLU A 49 -6.48 4.98 7.38
N TYR A 50 -6.64 4.84 8.69
CA TYR A 50 -6.92 3.56 9.32
C TYR A 50 -8.40 3.46 9.67
N GLN A 51 -9.09 2.46 9.12
CA GLN A 51 -10.50 2.25 9.35
C GLN A 51 -10.81 0.76 9.35
N TYR A 52 -11.81 0.33 10.12
CA TYR A 52 -12.34 -1.02 10.02
C TYR A 52 -13.11 -1.15 8.70
N LEU A 53 -12.62 -1.98 7.77
CA LEU A 53 -13.18 -2.08 6.43
C LEU A 53 -14.29 -3.12 6.37
N THR A 54 -14.11 -4.21 7.12
CA THR A 54 -15.04 -5.34 7.17
C THR A 54 -15.22 -5.80 8.62
N ASN A 55 -16.35 -6.44 8.91
CA ASN A 55 -16.62 -7.05 10.21
C ASN A 55 -15.62 -8.15 10.60
N ASP A 56 -15.08 -8.86 9.60
CA ASP A 56 -14.20 -10.03 9.80
C ASP A 56 -12.72 -9.74 9.47
N ALA A 57 -12.34 -8.48 9.24
CA ALA A 57 -10.99 -8.06 8.82
C ALA A 57 -10.45 -8.83 7.59
N ARG A 58 -11.34 -9.22 6.68
CA ARG A 58 -10.99 -9.95 5.44
C ARG A 58 -10.36 -9.02 4.40
N GLU A 59 -10.82 -7.78 4.36
CA GLU A 59 -10.22 -6.73 3.52
C GLU A 59 -9.12 -6.04 4.31
N LEU A 60 -7.88 -6.19 3.87
CA LEU A 60 -6.70 -5.65 4.58
C LEU A 60 -6.47 -4.16 4.29
N GLY A 61 -6.98 -3.70 3.15
CA GLY A 61 -6.89 -2.30 2.76
C GLY A 61 -7.53 -2.05 1.40
N ARG A 62 -7.81 -0.77 1.13
CA ARG A 62 -8.51 -0.27 -0.06
C ARG A 62 -7.84 0.98 -0.58
N MET A 63 -7.64 1.06 -1.89
CA MET A 63 -7.14 2.27 -2.55
C MET A 63 -8.31 3.06 -3.16
N ILE A 64 -8.42 4.35 -2.81
CA ILE A 64 -9.39 5.28 -3.38
C ILE A 64 -8.73 6.08 -4.52
N TYR A 65 -9.17 5.87 -5.76
CA TYR A 65 -8.60 6.57 -6.93
C TYR A 65 -9.23 7.93 -7.19
N ASP A 66 -10.53 8.04 -6.96
CA ASP A 66 -11.33 9.22 -7.22
C ASP A 66 -12.13 9.56 -5.97
N SER A 67 -12.26 10.86 -5.71
CA SER A 67 -13.00 11.34 -4.53
C SER A 67 -14.46 10.90 -4.59
N GLY A 68 -14.99 10.44 -3.47
CA GLY A 68 -16.31 9.85 -3.45
C GLY A 68 -16.78 9.46 -2.05
N ILE A 69 -17.70 8.51 -2.01
CA ILE A 69 -18.24 7.94 -0.79
C ILE A 69 -17.82 6.47 -0.76
N THR A 70 -17.27 6.04 0.36
CA THR A 70 -16.89 4.65 0.62
C THR A 70 -17.59 4.15 1.87
N THR A 71 -17.74 2.84 1.96
CA THR A 71 -18.23 2.17 3.17
C THR A 71 -17.08 1.85 4.11
N TYR A 72 -17.38 1.87 5.41
CA TYR A 72 -16.54 1.31 6.46
C TYR A 72 -17.44 0.60 7.49
N TYR A 73 -16.87 -0.32 8.24
CA TYR A 73 -17.57 -1.04 9.29
C TYR A 73 -17.50 -0.25 10.61
N ASN A 74 -18.66 0.18 11.12
CA ASN A 74 -18.74 0.84 12.42
C ASN A 74 -18.95 -0.22 13.51
N ARG A 75 -17.91 -0.47 14.32
CA ARG A 75 -17.95 -1.44 15.43
C ARG A 75 -18.90 -1.04 16.57
N GLU A 76 -19.25 0.23 16.71
CA GLU A 76 -20.17 0.69 17.77
C GLU A 76 -21.62 0.33 17.45
N ILE A 77 -21.98 0.42 16.16
CA ILE A 77 -23.35 0.17 15.66
C ILE A 77 -23.46 -1.26 15.11
N MET A 78 -22.33 -1.96 14.93
CA MET A 78 -22.23 -3.29 14.31
C MET A 78 -22.81 -3.33 12.89
N ASP A 79 -22.66 -2.24 12.14
CA ASP A 79 -23.18 -2.08 10.78
C ASP A 79 -22.25 -1.24 9.89
N TYR A 80 -22.46 -1.30 8.59
CA TYR A 80 -21.71 -0.54 7.60
C TYR A 80 -22.22 0.91 7.53
N ALA A 81 -21.30 1.85 7.69
CA ALA A 81 -21.54 3.28 7.55
C ALA A 81 -20.83 3.84 6.32
N LEU A 82 -21.26 5.03 5.89
CA LEU A 82 -20.69 5.74 4.74
C LEU A 82 -19.79 6.89 5.21
N MET A 83 -18.63 7.03 4.57
CA MET A 83 -17.72 8.15 4.79
C MET A 83 -17.30 8.77 3.45
N ARG A 84 -17.05 10.09 3.45
CA ARG A 84 -16.47 10.78 2.29
C ARG A 84 -14.96 10.59 2.31
N VAL A 85 -14.40 10.33 1.13
CA VAL A 85 -12.97 10.12 0.93
C VAL A 85 -12.48 10.88 -0.29
N GLU A 86 -11.22 11.29 -0.24
CA GLU A 86 -10.54 11.95 -1.35
C GLU A 86 -9.76 10.93 -2.19
N GLY A 87 -9.67 11.18 -3.49
CA GLY A 87 -8.79 10.41 -4.37
C GLY A 87 -7.33 10.52 -3.92
N GLY A 88 -6.61 9.40 -3.95
CA GLY A 88 -5.26 9.30 -3.39
C GLY A 88 -5.22 8.86 -1.92
N THR A 89 -6.36 8.45 -1.35
CA THR A 89 -6.43 7.91 0.02
C THR A 89 -6.33 6.39 0.02
N MET A 90 -5.39 5.85 0.80
CA MET A 90 -5.23 4.46 1.15
C MET A 90 -5.92 4.19 2.47
N LEU A 91 -7.01 3.43 2.45
CA LEU A 91 -7.64 2.94 3.66
C LEU A 91 -6.99 1.62 4.07
N ILE A 92 -6.64 1.51 5.35
CA ILE A 92 -5.97 0.33 5.90
C ILE A 92 -6.79 -0.21 7.06
N GLU A 93 -6.90 -1.53 7.13
CA GLU A 93 -7.65 -2.20 8.20
C GLU A 93 -7.05 -1.86 9.59
N ALA A 94 -7.87 -1.23 10.43
CA ALA A 94 -7.45 -0.75 11.75
C ALA A 94 -7.13 -1.89 12.71
N ALA A 95 -7.68 -3.10 12.50
CA ALA A 95 -7.35 -4.28 13.32
C ALA A 95 -5.84 -4.61 13.34
N PHE A 96 -5.07 -4.17 12.33
CA PHE A 96 -3.63 -4.35 12.31
C PHE A 96 -2.85 -3.53 13.34
N LEU A 97 -3.44 -2.45 13.86
CA LEU A 97 -2.83 -1.65 14.91
C LEU A 97 -2.95 -2.31 16.29
N GLU A 98 -3.85 -3.29 16.43
CA GLU A 98 -4.14 -3.94 17.72
C GLU A 98 -3.14 -5.07 18.05
N ASP A 99 -2.40 -5.60 17.06
CA ASP A 99 -1.51 -6.76 17.22
C ASP A 99 -0.14 -6.56 16.54
N GLU A 100 0.95 -6.58 17.32
CA GLU A 100 2.32 -6.43 16.82
C GLU A 100 2.72 -7.54 15.82
N LYS A 101 2.15 -8.75 15.93
CA LYS A 101 2.45 -9.84 14.97
C LYS A 101 1.91 -9.53 13.57
N SER A 102 0.93 -8.65 13.49
CA SER A 102 0.28 -8.26 12.25
C SER A 102 0.99 -7.10 11.54
N TYR A 103 1.99 -6.49 12.18
CA TYR A 103 2.80 -5.40 11.61
C TYR A 103 3.52 -5.81 10.32
N GLY A 104 3.93 -7.08 10.20
CA GLY A 104 4.48 -7.61 8.95
C GLY A 104 3.46 -7.55 7.80
N ARG A 105 2.21 -7.93 8.06
CA ARG A 105 1.12 -7.92 7.06
C ARG A 105 0.76 -6.50 6.66
N LEU A 106 0.72 -5.58 7.62
CA LEU A 106 0.52 -4.15 7.39
C LEU A 106 1.54 -3.59 6.38
N ARG A 107 2.83 -3.89 6.58
CA ARG A 107 3.91 -3.46 5.66
C ARG A 107 3.76 -4.02 4.25
N PHE A 108 3.25 -5.23 4.10
CA PHE A 108 2.93 -5.79 2.79
C PHE A 108 1.74 -5.09 2.13
N THR A 109 0.69 -4.78 2.89
CA THR A 109 -0.49 -4.06 2.37
C THR A 109 -0.11 -2.66 1.85
N PHE A 110 0.75 -1.92 2.56
CA PHE A 110 1.26 -0.63 2.10
C PHE A 110 1.96 -0.67 0.75
N VAL A 111 2.63 -1.79 0.51
CA VAL A 111 3.43 -2.08 -0.67
C VAL A 111 2.51 -2.60 -1.79
N GLU A 112 1.40 -3.25 -1.47
CA GLU A 112 0.52 -3.89 -2.45
C GLU A 112 -0.59 -2.98 -3.00
N LEU A 113 -1.20 -2.14 -2.17
CA LEU A 113 -2.31 -1.27 -2.58
C LEU A 113 -1.98 -0.20 -3.64
N PRO A 114 -0.79 0.44 -3.66
CA PRO A 114 -0.52 1.49 -4.63
C PRO A 114 -0.16 0.97 -6.03
N LYS A 115 -0.48 -0.29 -6.39
CA LYS A 115 -0.20 -0.91 -7.70
C LYS A 115 -0.98 -0.33 -8.89
N ALA A 116 -1.83 0.67 -8.69
CA ALA A 116 -2.77 1.15 -9.67
C ALA A 116 -2.39 2.52 -10.27
N PRO A 117 -2.90 2.86 -11.48
CA PRO A 117 -2.11 3.51 -12.52
C PRO A 117 -1.69 4.97 -12.28
N LYS A 118 -2.09 5.58 -11.16
CA LYS A 118 -1.62 6.91 -10.73
C LYS A 118 -0.47 6.86 -9.72
N ALA A 119 -0.31 5.77 -8.97
CA ALA A 119 0.80 5.58 -8.04
C ALA A 119 1.81 4.64 -8.69
N ARG A 120 2.98 5.17 -9.03
CA ARG A 120 4.08 4.41 -9.63
C ARG A 120 4.83 3.62 -8.55
N LEU A 121 4.13 2.83 -7.73
CA LEU A 121 4.75 1.95 -6.74
C LEU A 121 4.48 0.49 -7.12
N LEU A 122 5.39 -0.06 -7.91
CA LEU A 122 5.48 -1.49 -8.16
C LEU A 122 6.37 -2.11 -7.09
N THR A 123 5.91 -3.20 -6.50
CA THR A 123 6.57 -3.78 -5.34
C THR A 123 7.10 -5.18 -5.59
N ILE A 124 8.10 -5.56 -4.79
CA ILE A 124 8.91 -6.77 -4.94
C ILE A 124 8.08 -8.05 -4.63
N GLY A 125 6.87 -7.89 -4.09
CA GLY A 125 5.97 -8.98 -3.68
C GLY A 125 5.16 -9.65 -4.79
N ASP A 126 5.19 -9.15 -6.03
CA ASP A 126 4.44 -9.75 -7.16
C ASP A 126 5.11 -10.97 -7.79
N CYS A 127 6.27 -11.39 -7.29
CA CYS A 127 6.95 -12.59 -7.74
C CYS A 127 6.24 -13.84 -7.21
N LYS A 128 5.31 -14.42 -7.98
CA LYS A 128 5.07 -15.87 -7.90
C LYS A 128 6.38 -16.62 -8.21
N PRO A 129 6.58 -17.86 -7.72
CA PRO A 129 7.83 -18.64 -7.87
C PRO A 129 8.24 -18.97 -9.32
N TYR A 130 7.55 -18.41 -10.32
CA TYR A 130 7.79 -18.58 -11.75
C TYR A 130 8.15 -17.28 -12.48
N GLY A 131 8.47 -16.19 -11.76
CA GLY A 131 9.06 -14.98 -12.36
C GLY A 131 8.11 -14.14 -13.23
N LEU A 132 6.79 -14.26 -13.01
CA LEU A 132 5.79 -13.43 -13.66
C LEU A 132 5.18 -12.48 -12.62
N CYS A 133 5.63 -11.22 -12.64
CA CYS A 133 5.03 -10.15 -11.85
C CYS A 133 3.87 -9.54 -12.64
N SER A 134 2.65 -9.75 -12.15
CA SER A 134 1.46 -9.06 -12.67
C SER A 134 1.21 -7.80 -11.83
N ALA A 135 0.98 -6.68 -12.51
CA ALA A 135 0.37 -5.48 -11.92
C ALA A 135 -1.15 -5.63 -11.83
#